data_AF-A0A7Y3ME37-F1
#
_entry.id   AF-A0A7Y3ME37-F1
#
_cell.length_a   1.000
_cell.length_b   1.000
_cell.length_c   1.000
_cell.angle_alpha   90.00
_cell.angle_beta   90.00
_cell.angle_gamma   90.00
#
_symmetry.space_group_name_H-M   'P 1'
#
loop_
_entity.id
_entity.type
_entity.pdbx_description
1 polymer ?
#
loop_
_entity_poly.entity_id
_entity_poly.type
_entity_poly.pdbx_seq_one_letter_code
_entity_poly.pdbx_strand_id
1 'polypeptide(L)'
;FIEGTRSRTGRLLPPKAGMLAMTVKGYLHSPVRPIMFQPVYIGYEQVLEGAAYTRELSGKAKRSERLSDLFKVLGVLGKDHGEAVVSFGKPIYLDKLLEQRDPHWRQVTGPGRDKAPWTSDLIDDLGTRIMTRINACADVNPIGLLAMVLLGTARLALGERDLLDQLVLYKELLSRGDYSSRVTLTDMQAEEIIEYGLARGFLQRIEHPLGNMVALDPDQAVELTYARNNITHLFVAPSLVACCFLNQKSFEIAKLEFIANSIYPFLKTEWFLPWTREGFIEAVRASVAHMTSLGLVSPNKNGTKLVRASGGSDKAGQLSLLAQCLLQTLERYFITIALLSRHGSAVLSRAELELLCIQTAQRISRLYGFEAPDFYDRNLFRQFISELRKHRVLTNDDDGLMKFDERLDDISFHARYILRKEIRLVIMRLASQTIDGADNKEPAVQEVA
;
A
#
# COMPACT_ATOMS: atom_id res chain seq x y z
N PHE A 1 -7.10 -10.14 -15.61
CA PHE A 1 -6.23 -9.82 -14.47
C PHE A 1 -4.79 -10.24 -14.76
N ILE A 2 -3.88 -9.31 -15.04
CA ILE A 2 -2.47 -9.67 -15.32
C ILE A 2 -1.72 -10.16 -14.06
N GLU A 3 -2.31 -9.99 -12.88
CA GLU A 3 -1.87 -10.55 -11.58
C GLU A 3 -2.07 -12.08 -11.49
N GLY A 4 -2.87 -12.66 -12.39
CA GLY A 4 -3.20 -14.09 -12.45
C GLY A 4 -4.21 -14.57 -11.42
N THR A 5 -4.59 -13.75 -10.44
CA THR A 5 -5.69 -14.00 -9.49
C THR A 5 -6.46 -12.71 -9.25
N ARG A 6 -7.61 -12.80 -8.56
CA ARG A 6 -8.31 -11.62 -8.04
C ARG A 6 -7.50 -11.03 -6.88
N SER A 7 -7.42 -9.71 -6.80
CA SER A 7 -6.84 -9.01 -5.67
C SER A 7 -7.76 -9.20 -4.46
N ARG A 8 -7.28 -9.82 -3.39
CA ARG A 8 -8.13 -10.18 -2.23
C ARG A 8 -8.12 -9.12 -1.12
N THR A 9 -7.04 -8.35 -1.04
CA THR A 9 -6.84 -7.27 -0.06
C THR A 9 -7.21 -5.89 -0.60
N GLY A 10 -7.68 -5.78 -1.84
CA GLY A 10 -7.83 -4.50 -2.54
C GLY A 10 -6.51 -3.88 -3.02
N ARG A 11 -5.37 -4.50 -2.73
CA ARG A 11 -4.06 -4.07 -3.23
C ARG A 11 -3.78 -4.71 -4.58
N LEU A 12 -3.26 -3.92 -5.52
CA LEU A 12 -2.67 -4.49 -6.73
C LEU A 12 -1.48 -5.40 -6.36
N LEU A 13 -1.38 -6.51 -7.07
CA LEU A 13 -0.32 -7.50 -6.94
C LEU A 13 0.69 -7.33 -8.09
N PRO A 14 1.94 -7.80 -7.92
CA PRO A 14 2.90 -7.84 -9.02
C PRO A 14 2.32 -8.55 -10.26
N PRO A 15 2.47 -7.97 -11.47
CA PRO A 15 2.00 -8.59 -12.69
C PRO A 15 2.73 -9.92 -12.94
N LYS A 16 1.99 -10.95 -13.35
CA LYS A 16 2.56 -12.20 -13.84
C LYS A 16 2.89 -12.05 -15.32
N ALA A 17 4.18 -12.08 -15.62
CA ALA A 17 4.70 -11.86 -16.97
C ALA A 17 4.16 -12.83 -18.03
N GLY A 18 3.66 -14.02 -17.67
CA GLY A 18 3.26 -15.08 -18.62
C GLY A 18 2.32 -14.61 -19.74
N MET A 19 1.16 -14.04 -19.40
CA MET A 19 0.19 -13.59 -20.42
C MET A 19 0.72 -12.43 -21.27
N LEU A 20 1.41 -11.47 -20.65
CA LEU A 20 2.04 -10.36 -21.36
C LEU A 20 3.14 -10.86 -22.30
N ALA A 21 3.96 -11.79 -21.85
CA ALA A 21 5.03 -12.39 -22.63
C ALA A 21 4.48 -13.16 -23.83
N MET A 22 3.40 -13.95 -23.66
CA MET A 22 2.75 -14.63 -24.78
C MET A 22 2.24 -13.63 -25.82
N THR A 23 1.56 -12.57 -25.36
CA THR A 23 1.00 -11.53 -26.23
C THR A 23 2.09 -10.78 -27.00
N VAL A 24 3.13 -10.30 -26.28
CA VAL A 24 4.23 -9.54 -26.88
C VAL A 24 5.04 -10.43 -27.82
N LYS A 25 5.41 -11.66 -27.42
CA LYS A 25 6.17 -12.57 -28.29
C LYS A 25 5.38 -12.96 -29.54
N GLY A 26 4.08 -13.24 -29.40
CA GLY A 26 3.21 -13.50 -30.55
C GLY A 26 3.19 -12.32 -31.53
N TYR A 27 3.10 -11.10 -31.00
CA TYR A 27 3.14 -9.89 -31.80
C TYR A 27 4.49 -9.67 -32.50
N LEU A 28 5.62 -9.87 -31.80
CA LEU A 28 6.95 -9.75 -32.38
C LEU A 28 7.25 -10.82 -33.43
N HIS A 29 6.64 -12.00 -33.31
CA HIS A 29 6.76 -13.07 -34.30
C HIS A 29 6.00 -12.75 -35.59
N SER A 30 4.80 -12.17 -35.49
CA SER A 30 4.00 -11.77 -36.66
C SER A 30 3.16 -10.53 -36.36
N PRO A 31 3.69 -9.32 -36.59
CA PRO A 31 2.98 -8.07 -36.28
C PRO A 31 1.95 -7.76 -37.37
N VAL A 32 0.77 -8.39 -37.29
CA VAL A 32 -0.31 -8.21 -38.28
C VAL A 32 -1.21 -7.02 -37.96
N ARG A 33 -1.56 -6.82 -36.67
CA ARG A 33 -2.43 -5.72 -36.22
C ARG A 33 -1.85 -5.05 -34.98
N PRO A 34 -1.81 -3.70 -34.91
CA PRO A 34 -1.33 -3.00 -33.73
C PRO A 34 -2.06 -3.42 -32.46
N ILE A 35 -1.31 -3.65 -31.39
CA ILE A 35 -1.86 -4.01 -30.07
C ILE A 35 -1.92 -2.79 -29.16
N MET A 36 -3.03 -2.66 -28.44
CA MET A 36 -3.23 -1.67 -27.38
C MET A 36 -3.68 -2.38 -26.10
N PHE A 37 -3.05 -2.05 -24.97
CA PHE A 37 -3.47 -2.47 -23.65
C PHE A 37 -4.26 -1.35 -22.99
N GLN A 38 -5.51 -1.64 -22.60
CA GLN A 38 -6.39 -0.72 -21.89
C GLN A 38 -6.37 -1.05 -20.40
N PRO A 39 -5.74 -0.21 -19.55
CA PRO A 39 -5.83 -0.34 -18.11
C PRO A 39 -7.27 -0.05 -17.65
N VAL A 40 -7.82 -0.91 -16.79
CA VAL A 40 -9.19 -0.79 -16.27
C VAL A 40 -9.14 -0.95 -14.76
N TYR A 41 -9.61 0.07 -14.05
CA TYR A 41 -9.92 0.00 -12.62
C TYR A 41 -11.37 -0.43 -12.45
N ILE A 42 -11.61 -1.33 -11.50
CA ILE A 42 -12.96 -1.75 -11.11
C ILE A 42 -13.03 -1.62 -9.59
N GLY A 43 -13.83 -0.69 -9.10
CA GLY A 43 -14.08 -0.45 -7.68
C GLY A 43 -15.43 -1.04 -7.30
N TYR A 44 -15.47 -1.71 -6.15
CA TYR A 44 -16.70 -2.23 -5.56
C TYR A 44 -16.89 -1.59 -4.18
N GLU A 45 -18.11 -1.16 -3.86
CA GLU A 45 -18.44 -0.74 -2.50
C GLU A 45 -18.60 -1.92 -1.56
N GLN A 46 -19.17 -3.03 -2.05
CA GLN A 46 -19.29 -4.27 -1.30
C GLN A 46 -18.69 -5.48 -2.06
N VAL A 47 -17.82 -6.22 -1.37
CA VAL A 47 -17.17 -7.42 -1.91
C VAL A 47 -17.92 -8.65 -1.43
N LEU A 48 -18.66 -9.28 -2.35
CA LEU A 48 -19.47 -10.48 -2.13
C LEU A 48 -18.75 -11.66 -1.42
N GLU A 49 -17.42 -11.70 -1.46
CA GLU A 49 -16.59 -12.78 -0.90
C GLU A 49 -15.98 -12.45 0.48
N GLY A 50 -16.27 -11.30 1.10
CA GLY A 50 -15.62 -10.81 2.33
C GLY A 50 -15.61 -11.83 3.48
N ALA A 51 -16.74 -12.50 3.75
CA ALA A 51 -16.86 -13.48 4.83
C ALA A 51 -16.14 -14.82 4.57
N ALA A 52 -15.90 -15.18 3.30
CA ALA A 52 -15.07 -16.34 2.95
C ALA A 52 -13.59 -16.00 3.10
N TYR A 53 -13.22 -14.75 2.81
CA TYR A 53 -11.87 -14.23 2.93
C TYR A 53 -11.40 -14.04 4.38
N THR A 54 -12.23 -13.50 5.28
CA THR A 54 -11.92 -13.42 6.72
C THR A 54 -11.55 -14.79 7.28
N ARG A 55 -12.28 -15.85 6.86
CA ARG A 55 -11.98 -17.23 7.25
C ARG A 55 -10.65 -17.73 6.68
N GLU A 56 -10.31 -17.42 5.44
CA GLU A 56 -9.04 -17.82 4.80
C GLU A 56 -7.83 -17.08 5.42
N LEU A 57 -7.94 -15.78 5.69
CA LEU A 57 -6.91 -14.97 6.35
C LEU A 57 -6.65 -15.39 7.80
N SER A 58 -7.67 -15.83 8.54
CA SER A 58 -7.51 -16.40 9.89
C SER A 58 -6.87 -17.80 9.90
N GLY A 59 -6.41 -18.31 8.75
CA GLY A 59 -5.73 -19.59 8.64
C GLY A 59 -6.64 -20.81 8.56
N LYS A 60 -7.96 -20.63 8.34
CA LYS A 60 -8.89 -21.76 8.14
C LYS A 60 -8.82 -22.24 6.69
N ALA A 61 -8.85 -23.57 6.50
CA ALA A 61 -8.67 -24.20 5.20
C ALA A 61 -9.70 -23.72 4.15
N LYS A 62 -9.22 -23.52 2.92
CA LYS A 62 -10.05 -23.18 1.75
C LYS A 62 -11.08 -24.28 1.49
N ARG A 63 -12.38 -23.97 1.57
CA ARG A 63 -13.44 -24.90 1.15
C ARG A 63 -13.45 -25.01 -0.38
N SER A 64 -13.49 -26.23 -0.89
CA SER A 64 -13.82 -26.51 -2.29
C SER A 64 -15.25 -26.00 -2.56
N GLU A 65 -15.40 -25.08 -3.50
CA GLU A 65 -16.71 -24.56 -3.94
C GLU A 65 -17.49 -25.70 -4.61
N ARG A 66 -18.68 -26.00 -4.10
CA ARG A 66 -19.57 -27.02 -4.68
C ARG A 66 -20.52 -26.36 -5.68
N LEU A 67 -20.98 -27.10 -6.69
CA LEU A 67 -22.04 -26.64 -7.61
C LEU A 67 -23.34 -26.21 -6.87
N SER A 68 -23.56 -26.70 -5.65
CA SER A 68 -24.65 -26.27 -4.76
C SER A 68 -24.50 -24.83 -4.24
N ASP A 69 -23.28 -24.27 -4.24
CA ASP A 69 -23.05 -22.86 -3.88
C ASP A 69 -23.48 -21.91 -5.00
N LEU A 70 -23.62 -22.39 -6.24
CA LEU A 70 -24.16 -21.64 -7.37
C LEU A 70 -25.63 -21.24 -7.15
N PHE A 71 -26.42 -22.07 -6.47
CA PHE A 71 -27.82 -21.75 -6.12
C PHE A 71 -27.94 -20.68 -5.03
N LYS A 72 -26.91 -20.49 -4.19
CA LYS A 72 -26.88 -19.38 -3.20
C LYS A 72 -26.62 -18.04 -3.86
N VAL A 73 -25.97 -18.01 -5.04
CA VAL A 73 -25.71 -16.79 -5.83
C VAL A 73 -27.00 -16.08 -6.20
N LEU A 74 -28.10 -16.81 -6.42
CA LEU A 74 -29.43 -16.22 -6.72
C LEU A 74 -30.02 -15.45 -5.54
N GLY A 75 -29.79 -15.89 -4.29
CA GLY A 75 -30.19 -15.17 -3.08
C GLY A 75 -29.28 -13.97 -2.77
N VAL A 76 -28.07 -13.96 -3.33
CA VAL A 76 -27.14 -12.83 -3.27
C VAL A 76 -27.57 -11.76 -4.27
N LEU A 77 -27.97 -12.11 -5.49
CA LEU A 77 -28.44 -11.16 -6.52
C LEU A 77 -29.62 -10.25 -6.11
N GLY A 78 -30.41 -10.65 -5.09
CA GLY A 78 -31.54 -9.86 -4.59
C GLY A 78 -31.21 -8.85 -3.48
N LYS A 79 -29.94 -8.73 -3.07
CA LYS A 79 -29.48 -7.74 -2.09
C LYS A 79 -28.83 -6.56 -2.80
N ASP A 80 -28.97 -5.39 -2.20
CA ASP A 80 -28.28 -4.19 -2.65
C ASP A 80 -26.80 -4.27 -2.20
N HIS A 81 -25.88 -4.40 -3.16
CA HIS A 81 -24.43 -4.53 -2.94
C HIS A 81 -23.67 -3.23 -3.21
N GLY A 82 -24.37 -2.10 -3.14
CA GLY A 82 -23.80 -0.80 -3.47
C GLY A 82 -23.44 -0.67 -4.95
N GLU A 83 -22.55 0.25 -5.23
CA GLU A 83 -22.16 0.60 -6.60
C GLU A 83 -20.87 -0.10 -7.04
N ALA A 84 -20.80 -0.42 -8.33
CA ALA A 84 -19.59 -0.88 -9.00
C ALA A 84 -19.17 0.17 -10.04
N VAL A 85 -17.96 0.71 -9.90
CA VAL A 85 -17.43 1.75 -10.79
C VAL A 85 -16.36 1.15 -11.69
N VAL A 86 -16.44 1.46 -12.98
CA VAL A 86 -15.45 1.05 -13.98
C VAL A 86 -14.80 2.28 -14.59
N SER A 87 -13.50 2.41 -14.38
CA SER A 87 -12.71 3.57 -14.82
C SER A 87 -11.60 3.13 -15.78
N PHE A 88 -11.39 3.92 -16.84
CA PHE A 88 -10.45 3.60 -17.91
C PHE A 88 -9.19 4.48 -17.83
N GLY A 89 -8.05 3.81 -17.64
CA GLY A 89 -6.74 4.45 -17.65
C GLY A 89 -6.28 4.85 -19.05
N LYS A 90 -5.13 5.53 -19.14
CA LYS A 90 -4.56 5.90 -20.45
C LYS A 90 -4.14 4.63 -21.23
N PRO A 91 -4.49 4.46 -22.52
CA PRO A 91 -4.13 3.28 -23.29
C PRO A 91 -2.61 3.19 -23.55
N ILE A 92 -2.05 1.97 -23.49
CA ILE A 92 -0.65 1.67 -23.83
C ILE A 92 -0.62 1.04 -25.22
N TYR A 93 -0.05 1.73 -26.19
CA TYR A 93 0.16 1.20 -27.53
C TYR A 93 1.48 0.45 -27.58
N LEU A 94 1.45 -0.83 -27.95
CA LEU A 94 2.64 -1.69 -27.95
C LEU A 94 3.71 -1.19 -28.93
N ASP A 95 3.31 -0.75 -30.12
CA ASP A 95 4.23 -0.22 -31.14
C ASP A 95 5.03 0.98 -30.63
N LYS A 96 4.37 1.91 -29.93
CA LYS A 96 5.05 3.08 -29.35
C LYS A 96 6.05 2.67 -28.27
N LEU A 97 5.74 1.62 -27.50
CA LEU A 97 6.64 1.10 -26.48
C LEU A 97 7.85 0.40 -27.10
N LEU A 98 7.62 -0.36 -28.17
CA LEU A 98 8.68 -1.02 -28.94
C LEU A 98 9.60 -0.01 -29.61
N GLU A 99 9.04 1.03 -30.25
CA GLU A 99 9.81 2.11 -30.88
C GLU A 99 10.66 2.90 -29.88
N GLN A 100 10.16 3.09 -28.65
CA GLN A 100 10.94 3.68 -27.55
C GLN A 100 12.11 2.79 -27.12
N ARG A 101 11.98 1.47 -27.23
CA ARG A 101 13.01 0.52 -26.81
C ARG A 101 14.03 0.26 -27.92
N ASP A 102 13.58 0.17 -29.15
CA ASP A 102 14.36 -0.05 -30.35
C ASP A 102 13.60 0.49 -31.58
N PRO A 103 14.02 1.63 -32.17
CA PRO A 103 13.38 2.21 -33.36
C PRO A 103 13.37 1.27 -34.57
N HIS A 104 14.27 0.29 -34.61
CA HIS A 104 14.41 -0.69 -35.69
C HIS A 104 13.87 -2.07 -35.29
N TRP A 105 13.05 -2.18 -34.25
CA TRP A 105 12.56 -3.47 -33.72
C TRP A 105 11.99 -4.39 -34.80
N ARG A 106 11.25 -3.83 -35.79
CA ARG A 106 10.65 -4.59 -36.91
C ARG A 106 11.69 -5.28 -37.80
N GLN A 107 12.92 -4.76 -37.83
CA GLN A 107 14.04 -5.32 -38.61
C GLN A 107 14.82 -6.38 -37.83
N VAL A 108 14.62 -6.50 -36.51
CA VAL A 108 15.34 -7.44 -35.64
C VAL A 108 14.43 -8.53 -35.06
N THR A 109 13.11 -8.43 -35.24
CA THR A 109 12.11 -9.42 -34.82
C THR A 109 11.39 -10.05 -36.00
N GLY A 110 10.89 -11.27 -35.84
CA GLY A 110 10.10 -11.97 -36.86
C GLY A 110 10.26 -13.49 -36.81
N PRO A 111 9.64 -14.22 -37.75
CA PRO A 111 9.76 -15.68 -37.80
C PRO A 111 11.20 -16.12 -38.02
N GLY A 112 11.66 -17.13 -37.27
CA GLY A 112 13.01 -17.68 -37.39
C GLY A 112 14.12 -16.82 -36.79
N ARG A 113 13.79 -15.71 -36.11
CA ARG A 113 14.76 -14.89 -35.38
C ARG A 113 14.80 -15.21 -33.91
N ASP A 114 15.98 -15.04 -33.32
CA ASP A 114 16.17 -15.15 -31.88
C ASP A 114 15.42 -14.06 -31.11
N LYS A 115 15.14 -14.36 -29.84
CA LYS A 115 14.51 -13.41 -28.93
C LYS A 115 15.41 -12.18 -28.74
N ALA A 116 14.89 -10.99 -29.06
CA ALA A 116 15.61 -9.75 -28.84
C ALA A 116 15.98 -9.58 -27.35
N PRO A 117 17.21 -9.13 -27.00
CA PRO A 117 17.70 -9.06 -25.62
C PRO A 117 16.80 -8.22 -24.70
N TRP A 118 16.18 -7.17 -25.25
CA TRP A 118 15.32 -6.23 -24.50
C TRP A 118 13.91 -6.75 -24.22
N THR A 119 13.52 -7.91 -24.76
CA THR A 119 12.12 -8.37 -24.71
C THR A 119 11.62 -8.57 -23.28
N SER A 120 12.47 -9.11 -22.38
CA SER A 120 12.07 -9.34 -20.98
C SER A 120 11.81 -8.01 -20.25
N ASP A 121 12.74 -7.07 -20.34
CA ASP A 121 12.62 -5.75 -19.71
C ASP A 121 11.38 -4.98 -20.22
N LEU A 122 11.07 -5.10 -21.51
CA LEU A 122 9.87 -4.51 -22.10
C LEU A 122 8.59 -5.09 -21.48
N ILE A 123 8.55 -6.41 -21.25
CA ILE A 123 7.39 -7.07 -20.64
C ILE A 123 7.21 -6.62 -19.19
N ASP A 124 8.30 -6.48 -18.44
CA ASP A 124 8.27 -6.01 -17.05
C ASP A 124 7.85 -4.53 -16.96
N ASP A 125 8.37 -3.66 -17.86
CA ASP A 125 7.94 -2.27 -17.98
C ASP A 125 6.46 -2.17 -18.37
N LEU A 126 6.00 -2.97 -19.34
CA LEU A 126 4.61 -3.03 -19.75
C LEU A 126 3.70 -3.42 -18.57
N GLY A 127 4.07 -4.47 -17.82
CA GLY A 127 3.32 -4.90 -16.64
C GLY A 127 3.23 -3.79 -15.59
N THR A 128 4.36 -3.13 -15.29
CA THR A 128 4.41 -2.01 -14.35
C THR A 128 3.54 -0.85 -14.81
N ARG A 129 3.62 -0.47 -16.09
CA ARG A 129 2.80 0.61 -16.68
C ARG A 129 1.31 0.30 -16.63
N ILE A 130 0.90 -0.95 -16.84
CA ILE A 130 -0.51 -1.34 -16.72
C ILE A 130 -0.98 -1.09 -15.28
N MET A 131 -0.25 -1.58 -14.27
CA MET A 131 -0.65 -1.42 -12.86
C MET A 131 -0.69 0.04 -12.43
N THR A 132 0.35 0.80 -12.76
CA THR A 132 0.39 2.24 -12.48
C THR A 132 -0.79 2.98 -13.12
N ARG A 133 -1.20 2.59 -14.33
CA ARG A 133 -2.33 3.25 -15.02
C ARG A 133 -3.70 2.77 -14.56
N ILE A 134 -3.80 1.60 -13.93
CA ILE A 134 -4.99 1.19 -13.17
C ILE A 134 -5.13 2.11 -11.95
N ASN A 135 -4.08 2.28 -11.16
CA ASN A 135 -4.11 3.18 -10.00
C ASN A 135 -4.34 4.66 -10.37
N ALA A 136 -3.86 5.09 -11.53
CA ALA A 136 -4.07 6.44 -12.04
C ALA A 136 -5.50 6.75 -12.50
N CYS A 137 -6.40 5.77 -12.52
CA CYS A 137 -7.83 5.97 -12.74
C CYS A 137 -8.69 5.34 -11.63
N ALA A 138 -8.17 5.31 -10.41
CA ALA A 138 -8.93 4.87 -9.24
C ALA A 138 -10.12 5.81 -8.98
N ASP A 139 -11.23 5.23 -8.53
CA ASP A 139 -12.40 5.97 -8.06
C ASP A 139 -12.37 6.09 -6.54
N VAL A 140 -12.51 7.31 -6.03
CA VAL A 140 -12.57 7.58 -4.59
C VAL A 140 -14.04 7.71 -4.17
N ASN A 141 -14.64 6.56 -3.88
CA ASN A 141 -16.02 6.46 -3.41
C ASN A 141 -16.17 6.77 -1.90
N PRO A 142 -17.42 6.97 -1.41
CA PRO A 142 -17.70 7.27 0.00
C PRO A 142 -17.13 6.22 0.97
N ILE A 143 -17.29 4.93 0.64
CA ILE A 143 -16.87 3.81 1.49
C ILE A 143 -15.35 3.75 1.65
N GLY A 144 -14.60 4.02 0.58
CA GLY A 144 -13.15 4.13 0.58
C GLY A 144 -12.67 5.24 1.51
N LEU A 145 -13.31 6.42 1.47
CA LEU A 145 -12.97 7.54 2.37
C LEU A 145 -13.25 7.20 3.84
N LEU A 146 -14.41 6.62 4.15
CA LEU A 146 -14.75 6.16 5.50
C LEU A 146 -13.74 5.13 6.00
N ALA A 147 -13.40 4.15 5.16
CA ALA A 147 -12.43 3.11 5.49
C ALA A 147 -11.02 3.70 5.73
N MET A 148 -10.60 4.67 4.92
CA MET A 148 -9.32 5.37 5.09
C MET A 148 -9.21 6.10 6.42
N VAL A 149 -10.29 6.71 6.91
CA VAL A 149 -10.30 7.41 8.20
C VAL A 149 -10.39 6.41 9.36
N LEU A 150 -11.46 5.60 9.38
CA LEU A 150 -11.83 4.84 10.56
C LEU A 150 -10.90 3.66 10.84
N LEU A 151 -10.36 2.99 9.81
CA LEU A 151 -9.34 1.93 10.00
C LEU A 151 -8.00 2.49 10.51
N GLY A 152 -7.79 3.81 10.43
CA GLY A 152 -6.65 4.48 11.04
C GLY A 152 -6.81 4.75 12.55
N THR A 153 -8.01 4.54 13.10
CA THR A 153 -8.30 4.80 14.52
C THR A 153 -8.09 3.55 15.38
N ALA A 154 -7.76 3.73 16.66
CA ALA A 154 -7.46 2.61 17.56
C ALA A 154 -8.64 1.68 17.88
N ARG A 155 -9.88 2.18 17.74
CA ARG A 155 -11.12 1.43 18.06
C ARG A 155 -12.10 1.37 16.90
N LEU A 156 -11.61 1.63 15.68
CA LEU A 156 -12.45 1.74 14.48
C LEU A 156 -13.58 2.76 14.63
N ALA A 157 -13.38 3.77 15.49
CA ALA A 157 -14.39 4.72 15.90
C ALA A 157 -13.77 6.11 16.07
N LEU A 158 -14.57 7.13 15.78
CA LEU A 158 -14.18 8.54 15.87
C LEU A 158 -15.40 9.39 16.27
N GLY A 159 -15.17 10.54 16.90
CA GLY A 159 -16.23 11.52 17.10
C GLY A 159 -16.82 11.93 15.76
N GLU A 160 -18.14 12.08 15.67
CA GLU A 160 -18.82 12.34 14.40
C GLU A 160 -18.35 13.64 13.73
N ARG A 161 -18.11 14.69 14.53
CA ARG A 161 -17.54 15.95 14.06
C ARG A 161 -16.11 15.79 13.57
N ASP A 162 -15.28 15.05 14.31
CA ASP A 162 -13.89 14.79 13.91
C ASP A 162 -13.82 13.98 12.61
N LEU A 163 -14.76 13.03 12.42
CA LEU A 163 -14.89 12.26 11.19
C LEU A 163 -15.28 13.15 10.00
N LEU A 164 -16.27 14.02 10.19
CA LEU A 164 -16.69 15.01 9.19
C LEU A 164 -15.51 15.90 8.78
N ASP A 165 -14.83 16.51 9.76
CA ASP A 165 -13.68 17.38 9.50
C ASP A 165 -12.54 16.63 8.80
N GLN A 166 -12.31 15.37 9.15
CA GLN A 166 -11.30 14.52 8.50
C GLN A 166 -11.68 14.15 7.05
N LEU A 167 -12.96 13.86 6.79
CA LEU A 167 -13.45 13.59 5.43
C LEU A 167 -13.30 14.83 4.55
N VAL A 168 -13.67 16.01 5.06
CA VAL A 168 -13.44 17.30 4.38
C VAL A 168 -11.96 17.44 4.05
N LEU A 169 -11.07 17.23 5.02
CA LEU A 169 -9.63 17.30 4.79
C LEU A 169 -9.16 16.34 3.69
N TYR A 170 -9.62 15.08 3.70
CA TYR A 170 -9.21 14.10 2.70
C TYR A 170 -9.72 14.45 1.30
N LYS A 171 -10.95 14.93 1.18
CA LYS A 171 -11.49 15.44 -0.09
C LYS A 171 -10.67 16.63 -0.59
N GLU A 172 -10.40 17.60 0.27
CA GLU A 172 -9.57 18.76 -0.07
C GLU A 172 -8.19 18.30 -0.58
N LEU A 173 -7.47 17.45 0.15
CA LEU A 173 -6.16 16.93 -0.25
C LEU A 173 -6.16 16.27 -1.64
N LEU A 174 -7.24 15.58 -2.01
CA LEU A 174 -7.38 14.89 -3.30
C LEU A 174 -7.88 15.80 -4.44
N SER A 175 -8.58 16.90 -4.12
CA SER A 175 -9.26 17.78 -5.08
C SER A 175 -8.34 18.42 -6.14
N ARG A 176 -7.05 18.61 -5.82
CA ARG A 176 -6.08 19.25 -6.74
C ARG A 176 -5.75 18.40 -7.96
N GLY A 177 -6.00 17.08 -7.90
CA GLY A 177 -5.74 16.17 -9.01
C GLY A 177 -4.26 15.93 -9.32
N ASP A 178 -3.35 16.22 -8.39
CA ASP A 178 -1.89 16.12 -8.57
C ASP A 178 -1.41 14.69 -8.92
N TYR A 179 -2.18 13.66 -8.56
CA TYR A 179 -1.87 12.26 -8.87
C TYR A 179 -2.12 11.91 -10.34
N SER A 180 -3.30 12.25 -10.84
CA SER A 180 -3.77 11.98 -12.20
C SER A 180 -5.11 12.67 -12.42
N SER A 181 -5.31 13.27 -13.60
CA SER A 181 -6.59 13.85 -14.00
C SER A 181 -7.71 12.83 -14.25
N ARG A 182 -7.44 11.53 -14.10
CA ARG A 182 -8.40 10.43 -14.28
C ARG A 182 -8.86 9.80 -12.97
N VAL A 183 -8.33 10.26 -11.83
CA VAL A 183 -8.86 9.87 -10.53
C VAL A 183 -10.19 10.61 -10.34
N THR A 184 -11.23 9.90 -9.97
CA THR A 184 -12.54 10.47 -9.65
C THR A 184 -12.72 10.54 -8.14
N LEU A 185 -13.51 11.50 -7.67
CA LEU A 185 -13.82 11.71 -6.27
C LEU A 185 -15.33 11.87 -6.15
N THR A 186 -15.93 11.21 -5.17
CA THR A 186 -17.37 11.32 -4.92
C THR A 186 -17.82 12.79 -4.73
N ASP A 187 -18.93 13.14 -5.37
CA ASP A 187 -19.56 14.45 -5.27
C ASP A 187 -20.27 14.65 -3.91
N MET A 188 -20.52 13.57 -3.16
CA MET A 188 -21.17 13.60 -1.84
C MET A 188 -20.38 14.44 -0.85
N GLN A 189 -21.03 15.35 -0.14
CA GLN A 189 -20.46 16.09 0.99
C GLN A 189 -20.11 15.15 2.15
N ALA A 190 -19.30 15.62 3.10
CA ALA A 190 -18.80 14.79 4.20
C ALA A 190 -19.94 14.21 5.06
N GLU A 191 -20.99 15.00 5.29
CA GLU A 191 -22.20 14.60 6.00
C GLU A 191 -22.96 13.50 5.24
N GLU A 192 -23.10 13.66 3.92
CA GLU A 192 -23.75 12.69 3.04
C GLU A 192 -22.97 11.36 3.00
N ILE A 193 -21.64 11.42 3.02
CA ILE A 193 -20.77 10.23 3.09
C ILE A 193 -21.02 9.45 4.39
N ILE A 194 -21.15 10.13 5.54
CA ILE A 194 -21.41 9.48 6.83
C ILE A 194 -22.80 8.83 6.82
N GLU A 195 -23.82 9.57 6.39
CA GLU A 195 -25.19 9.04 6.31
C GLU A 195 -25.29 7.87 5.32
N TYR A 196 -24.54 7.93 4.20
CA TYR A 196 -24.44 6.81 3.27
C TYR A 196 -23.88 5.55 3.95
N GLY A 197 -22.78 5.67 4.70
CA GLY A 197 -22.20 4.54 5.44
C GLY A 197 -23.13 3.96 6.51
N LEU A 198 -23.91 4.81 7.19
CA LEU A 198 -24.91 4.40 8.18
C LEU A 198 -26.08 3.66 7.52
N ALA A 199 -26.65 4.21 6.45
CA ALA A 199 -27.78 3.63 5.72
C ALA A 199 -27.44 2.26 5.12
N ARG A 200 -26.18 2.06 4.73
CA ARG A 200 -25.66 0.81 4.17
C ARG A 200 -25.23 -0.21 5.22
N GLY A 201 -25.24 0.15 6.50
CA GLY A 201 -24.85 -0.73 7.60
C GLY A 201 -23.34 -0.95 7.75
N PHE A 202 -22.50 -0.13 7.11
CA PHE A 202 -21.05 -0.14 7.35
C PHE A 202 -20.67 0.56 8.65
N LEU A 203 -21.52 1.50 9.09
CA LEU A 203 -21.32 2.34 10.25
C LEU A 203 -22.42 2.14 11.28
N GLN A 204 -22.09 2.42 12.54
CA GLN A 204 -23.04 2.54 13.63
C GLN A 204 -22.81 3.87 14.36
N ARG A 205 -23.91 4.58 14.66
CA ARG A 205 -23.88 5.80 15.47
C ARG A 205 -24.04 5.42 16.94
N ILE A 206 -23.10 5.87 17.76
CA ILE A 206 -23.09 5.68 19.21
C ILE A 206 -23.40 7.04 19.84
N GLU A 207 -24.61 7.18 20.37
CA GLU A 207 -25.04 8.40 21.05
C GLU A 207 -24.28 8.59 22.36
N HIS A 208 -23.85 9.82 22.60
CA HIS A 208 -23.17 10.17 23.85
C HIS A 208 -23.42 11.66 24.21
N PRO A 209 -23.62 12.00 25.50
CA PRO A 209 -23.95 13.38 25.91
C PRO A 209 -22.92 14.45 25.53
N LEU A 210 -21.66 14.06 25.31
CA LEU A 210 -20.57 14.95 24.90
C LEU A 210 -20.35 15.00 23.38
N GLY A 211 -21.26 14.43 22.60
CA GLY A 211 -21.18 14.35 21.14
C GLY A 211 -21.16 12.90 20.68
N ASN A 212 -21.88 12.64 19.59
CA ASN A 212 -21.99 11.31 19.00
C ASN A 212 -20.64 10.81 18.48
N MET A 213 -20.48 9.49 18.51
CA MET A 213 -19.37 8.81 17.84
C MET A 213 -19.92 7.97 16.70
N VAL A 214 -19.09 7.76 15.70
CA VAL A 214 -19.35 6.85 14.59
C VAL A 214 -18.30 5.75 14.64
N ALA A 215 -18.75 4.50 14.59
CA ALA A 215 -17.90 3.32 14.61
C ALA A 215 -18.14 2.44 13.38
N LEU A 216 -17.09 1.81 12.87
CA LEU A 216 -17.21 0.69 11.93
C LEU A 216 -17.76 -0.52 12.65
N ASP A 217 -18.59 -1.29 11.95
CA ASP A 217 -18.87 -2.66 12.36
C ASP A 217 -17.59 -3.51 12.22
N PRO A 218 -17.07 -4.12 13.30
CA PRO A 218 -15.87 -4.96 13.24
C PRO A 218 -15.98 -6.11 12.24
N ASP A 219 -17.19 -6.66 12.01
CA ASP A 219 -17.41 -7.74 11.05
C ASP A 219 -17.21 -7.27 9.60
N GLN A 220 -17.35 -5.96 9.35
CA GLN A 220 -17.13 -5.32 8.05
C GLN A 220 -15.69 -4.78 7.88
N ALA A 221 -14.86 -4.79 8.92
CA ALA A 221 -13.53 -4.18 8.89
C ALA A 221 -12.59 -4.78 7.81
N VAL A 222 -12.73 -6.08 7.54
CA VAL A 222 -11.97 -6.77 6.48
C VAL A 222 -12.38 -6.28 5.09
N GLU A 223 -13.67 -6.07 4.87
CA GLU A 223 -14.21 -5.56 3.61
C GLU A 223 -13.80 -4.11 3.39
N LEU A 224 -13.88 -3.29 4.42
CA LEU A 224 -13.40 -1.91 4.37
C LEU A 224 -11.89 -1.82 4.17
N THR A 225 -11.12 -2.83 4.61
CA THR A 225 -9.68 -2.89 4.31
C THR A 225 -9.44 -3.00 2.79
N TYR A 226 -10.30 -3.73 2.06
CA TYR A 226 -10.27 -3.75 0.60
C TYR A 226 -10.50 -2.35 0.02
N ALA A 227 -11.58 -1.67 0.46
CA ALA A 227 -11.94 -0.35 -0.03
C ALA A 227 -10.85 0.69 0.27
N ARG A 228 -10.28 0.66 1.48
CA ARG A 228 -9.12 1.47 1.89
C ARG A 228 -7.95 1.27 0.92
N ASN A 229 -7.57 0.02 0.70
CA ASN A 229 -6.39 -0.33 -0.08
C ASN A 229 -6.50 0.05 -1.56
N ASN A 230 -7.71 0.21 -2.10
CA ASN A 230 -7.96 0.72 -3.44
C ASN A 230 -7.60 2.21 -3.62
N ILE A 231 -7.48 2.98 -2.54
CA ILE A 231 -7.22 4.43 -2.62
C ILE A 231 -6.01 4.89 -1.79
N THR A 232 -5.41 4.03 -0.96
CA THR A 232 -4.22 4.34 -0.15
C THR A 232 -3.08 4.96 -0.97
N HIS A 233 -2.88 4.51 -2.21
CA HIS A 233 -1.81 5.02 -3.08
C HIS A 233 -1.92 6.52 -3.37
N LEU A 234 -3.13 7.09 -3.30
CA LEU A 234 -3.38 8.52 -3.49
C LEU A 234 -2.90 9.36 -2.29
N PHE A 235 -2.83 8.76 -1.10
CA PHE A 235 -2.43 9.42 0.14
C PHE A 235 -0.95 9.26 0.49
N VAL A 236 -0.16 8.53 -0.31
CA VAL A 236 1.24 8.22 0.04
C VAL A 236 2.09 9.48 0.29
N ALA A 237 2.03 10.49 -0.59
CA ALA A 237 2.80 11.72 -0.41
C ALA A 237 2.37 12.53 0.84
N PRO A 238 1.08 12.90 1.03
CA PRO A 238 0.67 13.65 2.22
C PRO A 238 0.83 12.86 3.52
N SER A 239 0.61 11.54 3.51
CA SER A 239 0.82 10.69 4.68
C SER A 239 2.29 10.53 5.04
N LEU A 240 3.21 10.50 4.07
CA LEU A 240 4.64 10.52 4.35
C LEU A 240 5.04 11.80 5.09
N VAL A 241 4.55 12.95 4.64
CA VAL A 241 4.78 14.23 5.33
C VAL A 241 4.24 14.15 6.76
N ALA A 242 3.00 13.68 6.93
CA ALA A 242 2.36 13.52 8.24
C ALA A 242 3.14 12.59 9.19
N CYS A 243 3.69 11.48 8.68
CA CYS A 243 4.52 10.54 9.45
C CYS A 243 5.75 11.21 10.09
N CYS A 244 6.33 12.24 9.46
CA CYS A 244 7.47 12.97 10.03
C CYS A 244 7.13 13.77 11.30
N PHE A 245 5.85 14.00 11.58
CA PHE A 245 5.36 14.82 12.70
C PHE A 245 4.76 14.01 13.86
N LEU A 246 4.71 12.67 13.74
CA LEU A 246 4.17 11.80 14.81
C LEU A 246 4.96 11.94 16.11
N ASN A 247 6.29 11.97 16.02
CA ASN A 247 7.18 12.02 17.19
C ASN A 247 7.85 13.39 17.37
N GLN A 248 7.63 14.35 16.46
CA GLN A 248 8.35 15.62 16.43
C GLN A 248 7.40 16.80 16.25
N LYS A 249 7.67 17.90 16.96
CA LYS A 249 6.92 19.15 16.78
C LYS A 249 7.35 19.91 15.53
N SER A 250 8.61 19.77 15.12
CA SER A 250 9.16 20.38 13.93
C SER A 250 10.06 19.41 13.18
N PHE A 251 10.12 19.58 11.86
CA PHE A 251 10.87 18.71 10.96
C PHE A 251 11.59 19.55 9.90
N GLU A 252 12.80 19.15 9.54
CA GLU A 252 13.59 19.86 8.54
C GLU A 252 13.18 19.47 7.12
N ILE A 253 13.01 20.45 6.23
CA ILE A 253 12.52 20.22 4.87
C ILE A 253 13.52 19.37 4.06
N ALA A 254 14.81 19.73 4.12
CA ALA A 254 15.86 18.97 3.43
C ALA A 254 15.88 17.49 3.86
N LYS A 255 15.62 17.23 5.14
CA LYS A 255 15.56 15.88 5.69
C LYS A 255 14.30 15.11 5.26
N LEU A 256 13.16 15.81 5.14
CA LEU A 256 11.93 15.22 4.61
C LEU A 256 12.17 14.75 3.17
N GLU A 257 12.78 15.59 2.33
CA GLU A 257 13.11 15.25 0.94
C GLU A 257 14.11 14.10 0.85
N PHE A 258 15.13 14.10 1.72
CA PHE A 258 16.09 12.98 1.81
C PHE A 258 15.40 11.65 2.12
N ILE A 259 14.50 11.65 3.11
CA ILE A 259 13.73 10.45 3.48
C ILE A 259 12.84 10.02 2.32
N ALA A 260 12.11 10.96 1.74
CA ALA A 260 11.23 10.70 0.60
C ALA A 260 11.97 10.06 -0.56
N ASN A 261 13.13 10.60 -0.96
CA ASN A 261 13.95 10.05 -2.03
C ASN A 261 14.49 8.63 -1.68
N SER A 262 14.88 8.42 -0.43
CA SER A 262 15.46 7.15 0.03
C SER A 262 14.43 6.01 0.02
N ILE A 263 13.19 6.27 0.45
CA ILE A 263 12.16 5.23 0.55
C ILE A 263 11.32 5.08 -0.73
N TYR A 264 11.35 6.09 -1.62
CA TYR A 264 10.49 6.14 -2.79
C TYR A 264 10.57 4.90 -3.69
N PRO A 265 11.75 4.30 -3.98
CA PRO A 265 11.80 3.12 -4.84
C PRO A 265 10.94 1.96 -4.33
N PHE A 266 10.89 1.78 -3.01
CA PHE A 266 10.10 0.73 -2.37
C PHE A 266 8.61 1.06 -2.39
N LEU A 267 8.26 2.31 -2.05
CA LEU A 267 6.87 2.79 -2.14
C LEU A 267 6.33 2.71 -3.57
N LYS A 268 7.17 3.05 -4.56
CA LYS A 268 6.83 3.00 -5.97
C LYS A 268 6.47 1.59 -6.40
N THR A 269 7.31 0.60 -6.07
CA THR A 269 7.04 -0.79 -6.45
C THR A 269 5.85 -1.36 -5.69
N GLU A 270 5.70 -1.04 -4.40
CA GLU A 270 4.61 -1.58 -3.57
C GLU A 270 3.22 -1.01 -3.92
N TRP A 271 3.15 0.28 -4.25
CA TRP A 271 1.89 0.99 -4.52
C TRP A 271 1.70 1.37 -6.00
N PHE A 272 2.59 0.89 -6.88
CA PHE A 272 2.60 1.19 -8.32
C PHE A 272 2.53 2.69 -8.64
N LEU A 273 3.27 3.51 -7.90
CA LEU A 273 3.21 4.97 -8.00
C LEU A 273 3.68 5.49 -9.38
N PRO A 274 3.04 6.54 -9.92
CA PRO A 274 3.25 6.96 -11.31
C PRO A 274 4.48 7.82 -11.54
N TRP A 275 5.02 8.42 -10.50
CA TRP A 275 6.05 9.45 -10.64
C TRP A 275 7.44 8.89 -10.97
N THR A 276 8.36 9.77 -11.37
CA THR A 276 9.79 9.50 -11.23
C THR A 276 10.23 9.83 -9.81
N ARG A 277 11.52 9.66 -9.48
CA ARG A 277 12.05 10.10 -8.18
C ARG A 277 11.82 11.60 -7.99
N GLU A 278 12.17 12.39 -9.00
CA GLU A 278 12.01 13.85 -9.02
C GLU A 278 10.53 14.22 -8.93
N GLY A 279 9.67 13.56 -9.72
CA GLY A 279 8.23 13.79 -9.67
C GLY A 279 7.61 13.47 -8.30
N PHE A 280 8.13 12.48 -7.57
CA PHE A 280 7.67 12.20 -6.22
C PHE A 280 8.08 13.27 -5.22
N ILE A 281 9.29 13.82 -5.34
CA ILE A 281 9.71 14.96 -4.52
C ILE A 281 8.82 16.18 -4.78
N GLU A 282 8.46 16.45 -6.03
CA GLU A 282 7.48 17.51 -6.36
C GLU A 282 6.10 17.22 -5.74
N ALA A 283 5.63 15.96 -5.78
CA ALA A 283 4.39 15.58 -5.11
C ALA A 283 4.44 15.78 -3.59
N VAL A 284 5.59 15.50 -2.96
CA VAL A 284 5.81 15.77 -1.52
C VAL A 284 5.82 17.27 -1.23
N ARG A 285 6.48 18.09 -2.06
CA ARG A 285 6.47 19.56 -1.94
C ARG A 285 5.06 20.13 -2.11
N ALA A 286 4.32 19.66 -3.10
CA ALA A 286 2.92 20.03 -3.31
C ALA A 286 2.04 19.67 -2.12
N SER A 287 2.26 18.48 -1.53
CA SER A 287 1.57 18.03 -0.32
C SER A 287 1.89 18.94 0.87
N VAL A 288 3.16 19.30 1.08
CA VAL A 288 3.56 20.26 2.13
C VAL A 288 2.85 21.60 1.94
N ALA A 289 2.88 22.17 0.74
CA ALA A 289 2.24 23.45 0.44
C ALA A 289 0.72 23.41 0.72
N HIS A 290 0.07 22.33 0.33
CA HIS A 290 -1.36 22.14 0.56
C HIS A 290 -1.66 22.01 2.07
N MET A 291 -0.93 21.15 2.77
CA MET A 291 -1.05 20.98 4.22
C MET A 291 -0.77 22.29 4.97
N THR A 292 0.08 23.17 4.44
CA THR A 292 0.28 24.52 4.97
C THR A 292 -0.93 25.42 4.77
N SER A 293 -1.53 25.44 3.58
CA SER A 293 -2.75 26.21 3.34
C SER A 293 -3.92 25.74 4.22
N LEU A 294 -3.96 24.46 4.59
CA LEU A 294 -4.97 23.84 5.44
C LEU A 294 -4.67 23.96 6.95
N GLY A 295 -3.54 24.59 7.32
CA GLY A 295 -3.15 24.83 8.71
C GLY A 295 -2.64 23.61 9.48
N LEU A 296 -2.30 22.51 8.80
CA LEU A 296 -1.76 21.30 9.44
C LEU A 296 -0.29 21.48 9.85
N VAL A 297 0.48 22.17 9.01
CA VAL A 297 1.90 22.49 9.22
C VAL A 297 2.21 23.91 8.78
N SER A 298 3.22 24.55 9.35
CA SER A 298 3.62 25.90 8.97
C SER A 298 5.14 26.03 8.93
N PRO A 299 5.73 26.82 8.01
CA PRO A 299 7.15 27.06 8.02
C PRO A 299 7.58 27.80 9.29
N ASN A 300 8.79 27.52 9.77
CA ASN A 300 9.45 28.32 10.79
C ASN A 300 9.88 29.68 10.22
N LYS A 301 10.33 30.60 11.09
CA LYS A 301 10.75 31.96 10.70
C LYS A 301 11.76 32.02 9.54
N ASN A 302 12.63 31.01 9.44
CA ASN A 302 13.71 30.98 8.44
C ASN A 302 13.37 30.10 7.22
N GLY A 303 12.18 29.51 7.16
CA GLY A 303 11.73 28.64 6.06
C GLY A 303 12.44 27.28 5.95
N THR A 304 13.35 26.93 6.86
CA THR A 304 14.14 25.68 6.79
C THR A 304 13.45 24.49 7.44
N LYS A 305 12.49 24.74 8.32
CA LYS A 305 11.73 23.71 9.04
C LYS A 305 10.25 23.95 8.90
N LEU A 306 9.51 22.87 8.94
CA LEU A 306 8.07 22.85 9.13
C LEU A 306 7.75 22.58 10.60
N VAL A 307 6.69 23.17 11.11
CA VAL A 307 6.19 23.03 12.47
C VAL A 307 4.73 22.58 12.37
N ARG A 308 4.37 21.47 13.03
CA ARG A 308 2.98 21.01 13.05
C ARG A 308 2.10 21.92 13.91
N ALA A 309 0.79 21.86 13.67
CA ALA A 309 -0.20 22.47 14.55
C ALA A 309 -0.01 22.05 16.03
N SER A 310 -0.38 22.96 16.93
CA SER A 310 -0.25 22.79 18.38
C SER A 310 -0.88 21.48 18.86
N GLY A 311 -0.20 20.78 19.77
CA GLY A 311 -0.74 19.54 20.36
C GLY A 311 -2.08 19.79 21.04
N GLY A 312 -3.03 18.87 20.84
CA GLY A 312 -4.40 19.00 21.35
C GLY A 312 -5.36 19.81 20.47
N SER A 313 -4.89 20.40 19.36
CA SER A 313 -5.78 20.98 18.35
C SER A 313 -6.34 19.92 17.41
N ASP A 314 -7.51 20.19 16.83
CA ASP A 314 -8.14 19.34 15.81
C ASP A 314 -7.16 19.05 14.66
N LYS A 315 -6.45 20.08 14.18
CA LYS A 315 -5.42 19.96 13.14
C LYS A 315 -4.29 18.98 13.50
N ALA A 316 -3.89 18.91 14.76
CA ALA A 316 -2.90 17.92 15.19
C ALA A 316 -3.48 16.49 15.20
N GLY A 317 -4.77 16.34 15.55
CA GLY A 317 -5.50 15.08 15.41
C GLY A 317 -5.61 14.63 13.96
N GLN A 318 -6.01 15.55 13.08
CA GLN A 318 -6.14 15.32 11.64
C GLN A 318 -4.83 14.88 10.99
N LEU A 319 -3.73 15.55 11.35
CA LEU A 319 -2.39 15.19 10.89
C LEU A 319 -1.98 13.80 11.39
N SER A 320 -2.33 13.46 12.62
CA SER A 320 -2.02 12.14 13.20
C SER A 320 -2.79 11.01 12.53
N LEU A 321 -4.06 11.24 12.15
CA LEU A 321 -4.87 10.30 11.37
C LEU A 321 -4.34 10.13 9.95
N LEU A 322 -3.98 11.23 9.28
CA LEU A 322 -3.39 11.19 7.93
C LEU A 322 -2.10 10.35 7.88
N ALA A 323 -1.28 10.40 8.93
CA ALA A 323 -0.08 9.57 9.02
C ALA A 323 -0.41 8.06 9.02
N GLN A 324 -1.55 7.65 9.59
CA GLN A 324 -1.93 6.23 9.72
C GLN A 324 -2.07 5.53 8.36
N CYS A 325 -2.40 6.26 7.30
CA CYS A 325 -2.57 5.70 5.96
C CYS A 325 -1.29 5.06 5.40
N LEU A 326 -0.11 5.55 5.80
CA LEU A 326 1.18 5.03 5.33
C LEU A 326 2.02 4.39 6.45
N LEU A 327 1.68 4.65 7.70
CA LEU A 327 2.51 4.32 8.84
C LEU A 327 2.86 2.82 8.92
N GLN A 328 1.89 1.92 8.68
CA GLN A 328 2.12 0.48 8.72
C GLN A 328 3.12 0.02 7.66
N THR A 329 3.09 0.60 6.45
CA THR A 329 4.08 0.33 5.40
C THR A 329 5.47 0.76 5.85
N LEU A 330 5.60 1.95 6.43
CA LEU A 330 6.90 2.45 6.90
C LEU A 330 7.43 1.65 8.10
N GLU A 331 6.55 1.32 9.05
CA GLU A 331 6.90 0.47 10.19
C GLU A 331 7.43 -0.88 9.71
N ARG A 332 6.80 -1.49 8.69
CA ARG A 332 7.28 -2.74 8.10
C ARG A 332 8.67 -2.60 7.50
N TYR A 333 8.91 -1.56 6.70
CA TYR A 333 10.23 -1.30 6.11
C TYR A 333 11.30 -1.13 7.17
N PHE A 334 10.99 -0.36 8.21
CA PHE A 334 11.94 -0.07 9.26
C PHE A 334 12.17 -1.24 10.21
N ILE A 335 11.20 -2.13 10.43
CA ILE A 335 11.43 -3.41 11.12
C ILE A 335 12.50 -4.21 10.37
N THR A 336 12.35 -4.38 9.05
CA THR A 336 13.33 -5.13 8.25
C THR A 336 14.71 -4.49 8.29
N ILE A 337 14.80 -3.17 8.09
CA ILE A 337 16.08 -2.44 8.10
C ILE A 337 16.74 -2.49 9.48
N ALA A 338 15.97 -2.34 10.55
CA ALA A 338 16.52 -2.36 11.90
C ALA A 338 17.00 -3.77 12.31
N LEU A 339 16.31 -4.82 11.89
CA LEU A 339 16.79 -6.20 12.10
C LEU A 339 18.09 -6.45 11.34
N LEU A 340 18.19 -6.01 10.08
CA LEU A 340 19.44 -6.09 9.29
C LEU A 340 20.60 -5.35 9.98
N SER A 341 20.44 -4.04 10.22
CA SER A 341 21.46 -3.17 10.81
C SER A 341 21.95 -3.70 12.16
N ARG A 342 21.05 -4.30 12.97
CA ARG A 342 21.41 -4.82 14.30
C ARG A 342 22.08 -6.18 14.31
N HIS A 343 21.67 -7.11 13.45
CA HIS A 343 22.35 -8.41 13.36
C HIS A 343 23.71 -8.30 12.67
N GLY A 344 23.89 -7.29 11.82
CA GLY A 344 25.13 -7.06 11.09
C GLY A 344 25.10 -7.65 9.68
N SER A 345 26.03 -7.18 8.86
CA SER A 345 26.20 -7.59 7.46
C SER A 345 26.76 -9.02 7.41
N ALA A 346 26.31 -9.81 6.44
CA ALA A 346 26.71 -11.22 6.24
C ALA A 346 26.35 -12.15 7.42
N VAL A 347 25.23 -11.91 8.10
CA VAL A 347 24.78 -12.75 9.24
C VAL A 347 23.49 -13.52 8.94
N LEU A 348 22.48 -12.83 8.41
CA LEU A 348 21.17 -13.44 8.17
C LEU A 348 21.04 -13.91 6.72
N SER A 349 20.47 -15.09 6.52
CA SER A 349 19.90 -15.49 5.24
C SER A 349 18.56 -14.76 4.98
N ARG A 350 18.11 -14.77 3.72
CA ARG A 350 16.81 -14.21 3.34
C ARG A 350 15.66 -14.83 4.14
N ALA A 351 15.67 -16.16 4.31
CA ALA A 351 14.59 -16.88 4.95
C ALA A 351 14.50 -16.56 6.46
N GLU A 352 15.64 -16.45 7.13
CA GLU A 352 15.71 -16.07 8.55
C GLU A 352 15.22 -14.64 8.77
N LEU A 353 15.64 -13.69 7.92
CA LEU A 353 15.16 -12.32 8.01
C LEU A 353 13.64 -12.23 7.78
N GLU A 354 13.11 -12.94 6.77
CA GLU A 354 11.66 -13.01 6.54
C GLU A 354 10.93 -13.51 7.80
N LEU A 355 11.44 -14.57 8.43
CA LEU A 355 10.85 -15.14 9.65
C LEU A 355 10.90 -14.18 10.84
N LEU A 356 12.06 -13.57 11.10
CA LEU A 356 12.25 -12.60 12.19
C LEU A 356 11.35 -11.37 12.03
N CYS A 357 11.21 -10.87 10.80
CA CYS A 357 10.32 -9.76 10.47
C CYS A 357 8.87 -10.08 10.84
N ILE A 358 8.38 -11.25 10.43
CA ILE A 358 7.00 -11.69 10.71
C ILE A 358 6.78 -11.87 12.21
N GLN A 359 7.69 -12.56 12.91
CA GLN A 359 7.59 -12.78 14.35
C GLN A 359 7.62 -11.46 15.14
N THR A 360 8.46 -10.51 14.71
CA THR A 360 8.54 -9.17 15.29
C THR A 360 7.23 -8.41 15.09
N ALA A 361 6.69 -8.40 13.87
CA ALA A 361 5.42 -7.74 13.55
C ALA A 361 4.24 -8.36 14.33
N GLN A 362 4.17 -9.70 14.42
CA GLN A 362 3.15 -10.40 15.21
C GLN A 362 3.23 -10.04 16.71
N ARG A 363 4.45 -9.96 17.26
CA ARG A 363 4.64 -9.57 18.67
C ARG A 363 4.23 -8.12 18.91
N ILE A 364 4.57 -7.20 18.01
CA ILE A 364 4.13 -5.79 18.08
C ILE A 364 2.60 -5.70 18.05
N SER A 365 1.96 -6.35 17.08
CA SER A 365 0.49 -6.36 16.96
C SER A 365 -0.19 -6.89 18.22
N ARG A 366 0.31 -7.98 18.81
CA ARG A 366 -0.20 -8.53 20.08
C ARG A 366 0.04 -7.61 21.28
N LEU A 367 1.22 -6.98 21.37
CA LEU A 367 1.57 -6.10 22.49
C LEU A 367 0.75 -4.80 22.50
N TYR A 368 0.41 -4.28 21.32
CA TYR A 368 -0.28 -2.99 21.17
C TYR A 368 -1.75 -3.14 20.77
N GLY A 369 -2.25 -4.37 20.67
CA GLY A 369 -3.67 -4.67 20.54
C GLY A 369 -4.33 -4.15 19.27
N PHE A 370 -3.61 -4.07 18.15
CA PHE A 370 -4.19 -3.71 16.85
C PHE A 370 -4.15 -4.89 15.89
N GLU A 371 -5.29 -5.22 15.28
CA GLU A 371 -5.39 -6.19 14.20
C GLU A 371 -5.18 -5.49 12.86
N ALA A 372 -4.02 -5.72 12.25
CA ALA A 372 -3.69 -5.22 10.92
C ALA A 372 -3.15 -6.40 10.09
N PRO A 373 -4.00 -7.08 9.31
CA PRO A 373 -3.59 -8.25 8.52
C PRO A 373 -2.38 -7.96 7.62
N ASP A 374 -2.32 -6.75 7.05
CA ASP A 374 -1.23 -6.29 6.17
C ASP A 374 0.11 -6.08 6.91
N PHE A 375 0.09 -5.90 8.23
CA PHE A 375 1.29 -5.56 9.01
C PHE A 375 2.25 -6.73 9.18
N TYR A 376 1.73 -7.95 9.28
CA TYR A 376 2.51 -9.19 9.38
C TYR A 376 2.40 -10.08 8.13
N ASP A 377 1.96 -9.51 6.99
CA ASP A 377 1.88 -10.23 5.72
C ASP A 377 3.29 -10.63 5.22
N ARG A 378 3.48 -11.94 5.04
CA ARG A 378 4.75 -12.54 4.59
C ARG A 378 5.16 -12.10 3.19
N ASN A 379 4.22 -11.95 2.27
CA ASN A 379 4.52 -11.57 0.89
C ASN A 379 5.01 -10.13 0.83
N LEU A 380 4.47 -9.23 1.66
CA LEU A 380 4.90 -7.84 1.67
C LEU A 380 6.32 -7.67 2.24
N PHE A 381 6.69 -8.43 3.28
CA PHE A 381 8.10 -8.50 3.73
C PHE A 381 9.02 -9.06 2.65
N ARG A 382 8.62 -10.17 2.01
CA ARG A 382 9.39 -10.80 0.94
C ARG A 382 9.62 -9.86 -0.25
N GLN A 383 8.60 -9.11 -0.64
CA GLN A 383 8.67 -8.13 -1.72
C GLN A 383 9.63 -7.00 -1.35
N PHE A 384 9.54 -6.47 -0.13
CA PHE A 384 10.45 -5.42 0.33
C PHE A 384 11.92 -5.87 0.33
N ILE A 385 12.22 -7.07 0.85
CA ILE A 385 13.58 -7.65 0.82
C ILE A 385 14.07 -7.84 -0.63
N SER A 386 13.18 -8.26 -1.53
CA SER A 386 13.50 -8.38 -2.95
C SER A 386 13.85 -7.03 -3.59
N GLU A 387 13.12 -5.97 -3.25
CA GLU A 387 13.38 -4.62 -3.76
C GLU A 387 14.68 -4.05 -3.20
N LEU A 388 15.01 -4.30 -1.92
CA LEU A 388 16.31 -3.96 -1.36
C LEU A 388 17.47 -4.58 -2.16
N ARG A 389 17.31 -5.84 -2.61
CA ARG A 389 18.30 -6.51 -3.48
C ARG A 389 18.35 -5.92 -4.88
N LYS A 390 17.18 -5.67 -5.49
CA LYS A 390 17.07 -5.07 -6.82
C LYS A 390 17.74 -3.70 -6.90
N HIS A 391 17.63 -2.91 -5.83
CA HIS A 391 18.28 -1.61 -5.70
C HIS A 391 19.73 -1.68 -5.17
N ARG A 392 20.30 -2.89 -5.04
CA ARG A 392 21.66 -3.13 -4.54
C ARG A 392 21.93 -2.53 -3.16
N VAL A 393 20.90 -2.40 -2.34
CA VAL A 393 21.03 -2.11 -0.90
C VAL A 393 21.43 -3.39 -0.16
N LEU A 394 20.91 -4.53 -0.62
CA LEU A 394 21.32 -5.86 -0.19
C LEU A 394 22.01 -6.61 -1.32
N THR A 395 23.12 -7.27 -1.03
CA THR A 395 23.77 -8.28 -1.87
C THR A 395 23.85 -9.59 -1.10
N ASN A 396 24.31 -10.65 -1.77
CA ASN A 396 24.62 -11.92 -1.10
C ASN A 396 26.13 -12.11 -1.10
N ASP A 397 26.65 -12.75 -0.07
CA ASP A 397 28.00 -13.32 -0.10
C ASP A 397 28.02 -14.73 -0.69
N ASP A 398 29.20 -15.34 -0.67
CA ASP A 398 29.45 -16.66 -1.23
C ASP A 398 28.66 -17.76 -0.49
N ASP A 399 28.33 -17.54 0.79
CA ASP A 399 27.53 -18.44 1.63
C ASP A 399 26.02 -18.17 1.53
N GLY A 400 25.61 -17.20 0.70
CA GLY A 400 24.22 -16.82 0.49
C GLY A 400 23.64 -15.94 1.60
N LEU A 401 24.46 -15.46 2.54
CA LEU A 401 24.08 -14.51 3.59
C LEU A 401 24.00 -13.09 3.03
N MET A 402 23.13 -12.26 3.64
CA MET A 402 22.86 -10.92 3.13
C MET A 402 23.93 -9.92 3.56
N LYS A 403 24.64 -9.35 2.59
CA LYS A 403 25.59 -8.24 2.76
C LYS A 403 24.91 -6.90 2.47
N PHE A 404 25.28 -5.90 3.25
CA PHE A 404 24.91 -4.51 3.06
C PHE A 404 26.05 -3.58 3.48
N ASP A 405 25.98 -2.33 3.02
CA ASP A 405 26.94 -1.27 3.31
C ASP A 405 26.31 -0.15 4.16
N GLU A 406 27.10 0.89 4.43
CA GLU A 406 26.75 2.04 5.28
C GLU A 406 25.46 2.75 4.85
N ARG A 407 25.02 2.62 3.59
CA ARG A 407 23.75 3.22 3.13
C ARG A 407 22.55 2.67 3.90
N LEU A 408 22.61 1.42 4.37
CA LEU A 408 21.54 0.83 5.19
C LEU A 408 21.50 1.46 6.58
N ASP A 409 22.67 1.78 7.15
CA ASP A 409 22.77 2.43 8.46
C ASP A 409 22.27 3.87 8.41
N ASP A 410 22.49 4.60 7.31
CA ASP A 410 21.89 5.91 7.09
C ASP A 410 20.36 5.83 7.07
N ILE A 411 19.79 4.90 6.31
CA ILE A 411 18.33 4.72 6.26
C ILE A 411 17.79 4.33 7.65
N SER A 412 18.49 3.46 8.38
CA SER A 412 18.16 3.07 9.76
C SER A 412 18.21 4.27 10.72
N PHE A 413 19.22 5.13 10.59
CA PHE A 413 19.36 6.35 11.40
C PHE A 413 18.21 7.33 11.17
N HIS A 414 17.69 7.43 9.95
CA HIS A 414 16.55 8.28 9.64
C HIS A 414 15.19 7.66 10.00
N ALA A 415 15.09 6.32 10.00
CA ALA A 415 13.90 5.57 10.40
C ALA A 415 13.36 5.93 11.79
N ARG A 416 14.28 6.18 12.73
CA ARG A 416 13.95 6.46 14.15
C ARG A 416 13.12 7.71 14.38
N TYR A 417 13.03 8.60 13.39
CA TYR A 417 12.24 9.83 13.46
C TYR A 417 10.77 9.60 13.12
N ILE A 418 10.50 8.64 12.22
CA ILE A 418 9.14 8.27 11.79
C ILE A 418 8.55 7.19 12.68
N LEU A 419 9.36 6.19 13.06
CA LEU A 419 8.89 5.09 13.89
C LEU A 419 8.37 5.56 15.26
N ARG A 420 7.18 5.08 15.63
CA ARG A 420 6.64 5.23 16.99
C ARG A 420 7.66 4.76 18.02
N LYS A 421 7.74 5.47 19.15
CA LYS A 421 8.72 5.17 20.21
C LYS A 421 8.62 3.71 20.67
N GLU A 422 7.40 3.21 20.76
CA GLU A 422 6.99 1.87 21.17
C GLU A 422 7.59 0.78 20.28
N ILE A 423 7.45 0.93 18.96
CA ILE A 423 7.99 -0.02 17.97
C ILE A 423 9.52 -0.01 18.01
N ARG A 424 10.13 1.17 18.13
CA ARG A 424 11.59 1.27 18.29
C ARG A 424 12.05 0.50 19.54
N LEU A 425 11.33 0.60 20.65
CA LEU A 425 11.67 -0.13 21.88
C LEU A 425 11.53 -1.65 21.72
N VAL A 426 10.50 -2.11 21.02
CA VAL A 426 10.33 -3.55 20.73
C VAL A 426 11.44 -4.06 19.82
N ILE A 427 11.72 -3.36 18.72
CA ILE A 427 12.87 -3.64 17.85
C ILE A 427 14.17 -3.66 18.69
N MET A 428 14.31 -2.71 19.62
CA MET A 428 15.50 -2.64 20.47
C MET A 428 15.67 -3.84 21.41
N ARG A 429 14.57 -4.41 21.92
CA ARG A 429 14.57 -5.56 22.84
C ARG A 429 14.65 -6.91 22.12
N LEU A 430 14.06 -7.05 20.93
CA LEU A 430 14.06 -8.31 20.20
C LEU A 430 15.41 -8.62 19.59
N ALA A 431 16.10 -7.60 19.09
CA ALA A 431 17.44 -7.75 18.54
C ALA A 431 18.54 -7.99 19.60
N SER A 432 18.20 -8.06 20.89
CA SER A 432 19.11 -8.55 21.96
C SER A 432 18.89 -10.01 22.33
N GLN A 433 17.88 -10.67 21.74
CA GLN A 433 17.67 -12.11 21.91
C GLN A 433 18.37 -12.83 20.76
N THR A 434 19.46 -13.53 21.05
CA THR A 434 20.07 -14.50 20.13
C THR A 434 19.02 -15.54 19.74
N ILE A 435 19.05 -15.99 18.49
CA ILE A 435 18.19 -17.08 18.01
C ILE A 435 18.68 -18.38 18.66
N ASP A 436 18.31 -18.62 19.91
CA ASP A 436 18.44 -19.93 20.53
C ASP A 436 17.22 -20.77 20.11
N GLY A 437 17.46 -21.75 19.23
CA GLY A 437 16.51 -22.83 18.96
C GLY A 437 15.64 -22.65 17.72
N ALA A 438 16.23 -22.64 16.53
CA ALA A 438 15.55 -23.13 15.33
C ALA A 438 15.68 -24.66 15.29
N ASP A 439 15.03 -25.34 16.24
CA ASP A 439 14.82 -26.78 16.12
C ASP A 439 13.78 -27.00 15.03
N ASN A 440 14.24 -27.62 13.95
CA ASN A 440 13.47 -27.94 12.77
C ASN A 440 12.40 -28.98 13.13
N LYS A 441 11.27 -28.54 13.67
CA LYS A 441 10.05 -29.36 13.79
C LYS A 441 8.94 -28.72 12.98
N GLU A 442 8.71 -29.31 11.81
CA GLU A 442 7.43 -29.21 11.13
C GLU A 442 6.30 -29.46 12.14
N PRO A 443 5.22 -28.66 12.14
CA PRO A 443 4.06 -28.99 12.95
C PRO A 443 3.47 -30.28 12.39
N ALA A 444 3.51 -31.34 13.20
CA ALA A 444 2.87 -32.61 12.91
C ALA A 444 1.40 -32.36 12.53
N VAL A 445 1.06 -32.79 11.32
CA VAL A 445 -0.32 -32.98 10.89
C VAL A 445 -0.91 -34.02 11.83
N GLN A 446 -1.83 -33.61 12.71
CA GLN A 446 -2.72 -34.55 13.37
C GLN A 446 -3.67 -35.10 12.29
N GLU A 447 -3.32 -36.26 11.75
CA GLU A 447 -4.25 -37.13 11.05
C GLU A 447 -5.35 -37.53 12.03
N VAL A 448 -6.57 -37.09 11.74
CA VAL A 448 -7.77 -37.77 12.23
C VAL A 448 -8.08 -38.83 11.19
N ALA A 449 -7.61 -40.04 11.49
CA ALA A 449 -7.76 -41.34 10.83
C ALA A 449 -7.10 -41.51 9.45
#